data_AF-A0A0L0C707-F1
#
_entry.id   AF-A0A0L0C707-F1
#
_cell.length_a   1.000
_cell.length_b   1.000
_cell.length_c   1.000
_cell.angle_alpha   90.00
_cell.angle_beta   90.00
_cell.angle_gamma   90.00
#
_symmetry.space_group_name_H-M   'P 1'
#
loop_
_entity.id
_entity.type
_entity.pdbx_description
1 polymer ?
#
loop_
_entity_poly.entity_id
_entity_poly.type
_entity_poly.pdbx_seq_one_letter_code
_entity_poly.pdbx_strand_id
1 'polypeptide(L)'
;MIFQKYNFHIVVFVAFILQTNGDINSSSAIRPTILLGAPAHVISGEHISLDFYAAVELSDGAKNDLQELLYNFLENLQRNLSTSSILNTVVAKPIDIEINRYQLGKLNDLADFFQHSSNTAGQFAQKAEHFFETSKNESHSLLLKLRQLPSAQRFLPTAVKMRLTDYFAEMEFFHVMFSEIIDEALEYIVDTLRSIQRTFLRYADIQRDTLRTWNFKSDEWCCNTYLDFLQQWSAHIFKCAASSNLHVAYDVYATTETSTKYIMRQLEFRIQRLYNCFIFGNYELRCQFLRKPEIDFEKLFAKLDELQQYFDIKIKGGRVTNDRSGRRRRQQDETKNIYDKCIPYGFPDIQMTTSLKTCFYFPNSNKV
;
A
#
# COMPACT_ATOMS: atom_id res chain seq x y z
N MET A 1 7.37 0.27 -37.77
CA MET A 1 6.74 1.61 -37.84
C MET A 1 6.26 2.04 -36.45
N ILE A 2 7.13 1.97 -35.43
CA ILE A 2 6.93 2.48 -34.05
C ILE A 2 8.32 2.86 -33.50
N PHE A 3 9.03 3.78 -34.17
CA PHE A 3 10.32 4.32 -33.73
C PHE A 3 10.34 5.83 -33.99
N GLN A 4 9.31 6.54 -33.51
CA GLN A 4 9.23 7.99 -33.65
C GLN A 4 8.47 8.72 -32.53
N LYS A 5 8.46 8.16 -31.33
CA LYS A 5 8.14 8.88 -30.09
C LYS A 5 9.16 8.44 -29.05
N TYR A 6 9.49 9.32 -28.11
CA TYR A 6 10.56 9.19 -27.11
C TYR A 6 11.93 9.75 -27.55
N ASN A 7 11.96 11.06 -27.78
CA ASN A 7 13.15 11.88 -27.54
C ASN A 7 13.33 12.01 -26.01
N PHE A 8 14.17 11.17 -25.42
CA PHE A 8 14.79 11.45 -24.14
C PHE A 8 16.31 11.32 -24.31
N HIS A 9 17.00 12.43 -24.09
CA HIS A 9 18.46 12.51 -24.13
C HIS A 9 19.04 11.66 -22.99
N ILE A 10 19.55 10.47 -23.32
CA ILE A 10 20.53 9.78 -22.49
C ILE A 10 21.86 9.84 -23.26
N VAL A 11 22.78 10.63 -22.73
CA VAL A 11 24.16 10.72 -23.19
C VAL A 11 24.87 9.43 -22.76
N VAL A 12 25.08 8.51 -23.70
CA VAL A 12 25.92 7.31 -23.49
C VAL A 12 27.31 7.59 -24.05
N PHE A 13 28.30 7.63 -23.16
CA PHE A 13 29.72 7.60 -23.52
C PHE A 13 30.07 6.23 -24.09
N VAL A 14 30.39 6.16 -25.38
CA VAL A 14 30.99 4.98 -26.03
C VAL A 14 32.48 5.23 -26.17
N ALA A 15 33.30 4.50 -25.41
CA ALA A 15 34.74 4.42 -25.66
C ALA A 15 35.02 3.17 -26.53
N PHE A 16 35.32 3.43 -27.79
CA PHE A 16 35.83 2.50 -28.79
C PHE A 16 37.34 2.28 -28.56
N ILE A 17 37.80 1.03 -28.51
CA ILE A 17 39.17 0.70 -28.93
C ILE A 17 39.11 -0.52 -29.87
N LEU A 18 39.44 -0.26 -31.13
CA LEU A 18 39.78 -1.19 -32.21
C LEU A 18 41.29 -1.45 -32.19
N GLN A 19 41.70 -2.70 -32.43
CA GLN A 19 42.96 -3.12 -33.10
C GLN A 19 42.85 -4.64 -33.36
N THR A 20 42.38 -5.08 -34.53
CA THR A 20 43.06 -5.38 -35.83
C THR A 20 43.85 -6.69 -35.90
N ASN A 21 43.31 -7.58 -36.76
CA ASN A 21 43.91 -8.49 -37.76
C ASN A 21 44.78 -9.71 -37.36
N GLY A 22 44.45 -10.86 -37.97
CA GLY A 22 45.33 -12.04 -38.05
C GLY A 22 44.64 -13.35 -38.48
N ASP A 23 44.40 -13.50 -39.79
CA ASP A 23 44.46 -14.72 -40.62
C ASP A 23 43.52 -15.95 -40.47
N ILE A 24 43.38 -16.56 -41.65
CA ILE A 24 42.40 -17.54 -42.14
C ILE A 24 42.97 -18.97 -42.12
N ASN A 25 42.08 -19.94 -41.84
CA ASN A 25 41.99 -21.33 -42.33
C ASN A 25 42.11 -22.53 -41.36
N SER A 26 41.23 -23.49 -41.68
CA SER A 26 41.20 -24.94 -41.43
C SER A 26 40.38 -25.49 -40.25
N SER A 27 39.20 -25.98 -40.62
CA SER A 27 38.63 -27.29 -40.24
C SER A 27 39.14 -28.00 -38.97
N SER A 28 38.30 -28.03 -37.95
CA SER A 28 37.83 -29.28 -37.35
C SER A 28 36.62 -28.99 -36.45
N ALA A 29 35.59 -29.81 -36.57
CA ALA A 29 34.41 -29.77 -35.73
C ALA A 29 34.78 -30.21 -34.31
N ILE A 30 35.29 -29.27 -33.51
CA ILE A 30 35.45 -29.43 -32.07
C ILE A 30 34.25 -28.73 -31.45
N ARG A 31 33.24 -29.51 -31.02
CA ARG A 31 32.27 -29.02 -30.04
C ARG A 31 33.10 -28.52 -28.86
N PRO A 32 33.08 -27.22 -28.51
CA PRO A 32 33.67 -26.81 -27.27
C PRO A 32 32.79 -27.39 -26.17
N THR A 33 33.26 -28.46 -25.54
CA THR A 33 32.80 -28.87 -24.23
C THR A 33 33.07 -27.66 -23.34
N ILE A 34 32.02 -26.89 -23.04
CA ILE A 34 32.08 -25.83 -22.02
C ILE A 34 32.28 -26.59 -20.71
N LEU A 35 33.54 -26.79 -20.34
CA LEU A 35 33.93 -27.11 -18.98
C LEU A 35 33.52 -25.90 -18.15
N LEU A 36 32.37 -26.00 -17.49
CA LEU A 36 32.00 -25.14 -16.37
C LEU A 36 33.04 -25.38 -15.25
N GLY A 37 34.20 -24.73 -15.40
CA GLY A 37 35.21 -24.58 -14.35
C GLY A 37 34.77 -23.52 -13.36
N ALA A 38 33.67 -23.78 -12.67
CA ALA A 38 33.22 -23.17 -11.42
C ALA A 38 32.08 -24.06 -10.91
N PRO A 39 31.99 -24.37 -9.61
CA PRO A 39 30.92 -25.21 -9.11
C PRO A 39 29.61 -24.59 -9.59
N ALA A 40 28.72 -25.42 -10.14
CA ALA A 40 27.32 -25.05 -10.27
C ALA A 40 26.87 -24.66 -8.87
N HIS A 41 27.00 -23.38 -8.53
CA HIS A 41 26.45 -22.82 -7.32
C HIS A 41 25.00 -23.27 -7.38
N VAL A 42 24.59 -24.02 -6.37
CA VAL A 42 23.22 -24.45 -6.16
C VAL A 42 22.38 -23.19 -6.31
N ILE A 43 21.79 -23.01 -7.48
CA ILE A 43 20.87 -21.91 -7.73
C ILE A 43 19.68 -22.33 -6.91
N SER A 44 19.59 -21.80 -5.69
CA SER A 44 18.42 -21.88 -4.84
C SER A 44 17.19 -21.69 -5.73
N GLY A 45 16.29 -22.68 -5.73
CA GLY A 45 15.09 -22.67 -6.57
C GLY A 45 14.15 -21.50 -6.25
N GLU A 46 14.27 -20.93 -5.06
CA GLU A 46 13.56 -19.72 -4.64
C GLU A 46 14.43 -18.49 -4.96
N HIS A 47 13.95 -17.67 -5.89
CA HIS A 47 14.57 -16.39 -6.23
C HIS A 47 13.92 -15.22 -5.49
N ILE A 48 12.62 -15.34 -5.16
CA ILE A 48 11.87 -14.45 -4.29
C ILE A 48 12.06 -14.88 -2.84
N SER A 49 12.32 -13.93 -1.94
CA SER A 49 12.49 -14.25 -0.52
C SER A 49 11.18 -14.70 0.17
N LEU A 50 11.32 -15.49 1.23
CA LEU A 50 10.20 -15.79 2.15
C LEU A 50 9.67 -14.51 2.82
N ASP A 51 10.52 -13.50 3.00
CA ASP A 51 10.15 -12.21 3.60
C ASP A 51 9.07 -11.50 2.77
N PHE A 52 9.09 -11.64 1.45
CA PHE A 52 8.02 -11.11 0.58
C PHE A 52 6.67 -11.76 0.88
N TYR A 53 6.63 -13.09 0.97
CA TYR A 53 5.39 -13.81 1.25
C TYR A 53 4.89 -13.53 2.66
N ALA A 54 5.78 -13.45 3.64
CA ALA A 54 5.43 -13.05 5.00
C ALA A 54 4.89 -11.61 5.06
N ALA A 55 5.52 -10.67 4.35
CA ALA A 55 5.06 -9.27 4.31
C ALA A 55 3.66 -9.16 3.69
N VAL A 56 3.39 -9.91 2.63
CA VAL A 56 2.04 -10.05 2.03
C VAL A 56 1.02 -10.56 3.06
N GLU A 57 1.30 -11.68 3.74
CA GLU A 57 0.34 -12.29 4.67
C GLU A 57 0.05 -11.38 5.86
N LEU A 58 1.09 -10.77 6.42
CA LEU A 58 0.95 -9.85 7.55
C LEU A 58 0.10 -8.63 7.20
N SER A 59 0.30 -8.07 6.01
CA SER A 59 -0.41 -6.89 5.52
C SER A 59 -1.85 -7.21 5.12
N ASP A 60 -2.11 -8.35 4.49
CA ASP A 60 -3.47 -8.83 4.21
C ASP A 60 -4.24 -9.12 5.51
N GLY A 61 -3.59 -9.76 6.50
CA GLY A 61 -4.18 -9.97 7.82
C GLY A 61 -4.61 -8.66 8.48
N ALA A 62 -3.75 -7.65 8.51
CA ALA A 62 -4.09 -6.35 9.10
C ALA A 62 -5.17 -5.58 8.33
N LYS A 63 -5.23 -5.75 7.00
CA LYS A 63 -6.33 -5.24 6.19
C LYS A 63 -7.65 -5.87 6.64
N ASN A 64 -7.68 -7.20 6.75
CA ASN A 64 -8.86 -7.96 7.14
C ASN A 64 -9.30 -7.60 8.57
N ASP A 65 -8.36 -7.47 9.52
CA ASP A 65 -8.63 -7.02 10.90
C ASP A 65 -9.34 -5.66 10.92
N LEU A 66 -8.83 -4.69 10.15
CA LEU A 66 -9.45 -3.35 10.07
C LEU A 66 -10.82 -3.41 9.37
N GLN A 67 -10.94 -4.22 8.31
CA GLN A 67 -12.20 -4.40 7.59
C GLN A 67 -13.27 -4.96 8.52
N GLU A 68 -12.97 -6.03 9.23
CA GLU A 68 -13.89 -6.68 10.16
C GLU A 68 -14.30 -5.73 11.29
N LEU A 69 -13.34 -5.01 11.88
CA LEU A 69 -13.60 -4.05 12.94
C LEU A 69 -14.59 -2.94 12.53
N LEU A 70 -14.53 -2.50 11.26
CA LEU A 70 -15.31 -1.36 10.76
C LEU A 70 -16.55 -1.76 9.95
N TYR A 71 -16.68 -3.03 9.53
CA TYR A 71 -17.71 -3.51 8.59
C TYR A 71 -19.14 -3.16 9.05
N ASN A 72 -19.40 -3.31 10.35
CA ASN A 72 -20.71 -3.03 10.96
C ASN A 72 -20.66 -1.83 11.91
N PHE A 73 -19.69 -0.92 11.78
CA PHE A 73 -19.54 0.18 12.73
C PHE A 73 -20.83 0.98 12.91
N LEU A 74 -21.48 1.40 11.81
CA LEU A 74 -22.69 2.22 11.90
C LEU A 74 -23.87 1.46 12.54
N GLU A 75 -24.00 0.17 12.26
CA GLU A 75 -25.04 -0.68 12.84
C GLU A 75 -24.77 -0.96 14.32
N ASN A 76 -23.53 -1.27 14.68
CA ASN A 76 -23.09 -1.49 16.05
C ASN A 76 -23.16 -0.21 16.87
N LEU A 77 -22.82 0.94 16.29
CA LEU A 77 -22.96 2.24 16.92
C LEU A 77 -24.43 2.56 17.21
N GLN A 78 -25.33 2.25 16.26
CA GLN A 78 -26.76 2.36 16.48
C GLN A 78 -27.27 1.41 17.57
N ARG A 79 -26.80 0.17 17.64
CA ARG A 79 -27.23 -0.80 18.66
C ARG A 79 -26.64 -0.51 20.04
N ASN A 80 -25.36 -0.14 20.13
CA ASN A 80 -24.63 0.00 21.39
C ASN A 80 -24.93 1.32 22.10
N LEU A 81 -25.11 2.42 21.36
CA LEU A 81 -25.41 3.74 21.92
C LEU A 81 -26.90 4.07 21.95
N SER A 82 -27.76 3.28 21.31
CA SER A 82 -29.21 3.49 21.37
C SER A 82 -29.73 3.42 22.80
N THR A 83 -30.51 4.43 23.18
CA THR A 83 -31.30 4.51 24.42
C THR A 83 -32.68 3.86 24.27
N SER A 84 -33.07 3.43 23.07
CA SER A 84 -34.35 2.76 22.78
C SER A 84 -34.51 1.46 23.57
N SER A 85 -35.64 1.34 24.28
CA SER A 85 -36.03 0.13 25.03
C SER A 85 -36.27 -1.09 24.15
N ILE A 86 -36.47 -0.92 22.84
CA ILE A 86 -36.76 -1.99 21.87
C ILE A 86 -35.48 -2.64 21.32
N LEU A 87 -34.34 -1.94 21.36
CA LEU A 87 -33.03 -2.45 20.91
C LEU A 87 -32.16 -2.97 22.07
N ASN A 88 -32.39 -2.52 23.29
CA ASN A 88 -31.67 -2.93 24.51
C ASN A 88 -32.31 -4.14 25.25
N THR A 89 -33.32 -4.79 24.67
CA THR A 89 -34.21 -5.78 25.31
C THR A 89 -33.55 -7.10 25.75
N VAL A 90 -32.24 -7.26 25.61
CA VAL A 90 -31.53 -8.51 25.93
C VAL A 90 -30.83 -8.47 27.30
N VAL A 91 -30.68 -7.30 27.94
CA VAL A 91 -30.01 -7.19 29.24
C VAL A 91 -31.01 -6.71 30.30
N ALA A 92 -31.19 -7.51 31.36
CA ALA A 92 -32.05 -7.21 32.49
C ALA A 92 -31.78 -5.78 33.01
N LYS A 93 -32.84 -4.98 33.17
CA LYS A 93 -32.73 -3.59 33.67
C LYS A 93 -32.04 -3.59 35.04
N PRO A 94 -30.83 -3.00 35.17
CA PRO A 94 -30.14 -2.88 36.45
C PRO A 94 -30.84 -1.88 37.38
N ILE A 95 -30.45 -1.86 38.65
CA ILE A 95 -30.92 -0.86 39.63
C ILE A 95 -30.40 0.54 39.21
N ASP A 96 -31.08 1.63 39.57
CA ASP A 96 -30.81 3.01 39.11
C ASP A 96 -29.31 3.46 39.19
N ILE A 97 -28.59 3.01 40.22
CA ILE A 97 -27.15 3.26 40.41
C ILE A 97 -26.28 2.48 39.39
N GLU A 98 -26.71 1.27 39.02
CA GLU A 98 -26.05 0.44 38.01
C GLU A 98 -26.34 0.95 36.59
N ILE A 99 -27.51 1.56 36.34
CA ILE A 99 -27.85 2.18 35.05
C ILE A 99 -26.90 3.34 34.73
N ASN A 100 -26.66 4.24 35.69
CA ASN A 100 -25.75 5.37 35.48
C ASN A 100 -24.29 4.93 35.26
N ARG A 101 -23.81 3.91 36.02
CA ARG A 101 -22.47 3.35 35.78
C ARG A 101 -22.37 2.64 34.43
N TYR A 102 -23.42 1.93 34.04
CA TYR A 102 -23.49 1.23 32.76
C TYR A 102 -23.48 2.21 31.58
N GLN A 103 -24.26 3.29 31.64
CA GLN A 103 -24.28 4.35 30.62
C GLN A 103 -22.95 5.12 30.55
N LEU A 104 -22.34 5.41 31.70
CA LEU A 104 -21.00 6.02 31.74
C LEU A 104 -19.92 5.06 31.18
N GLY A 105 -20.09 3.76 31.38
CA GLY A 105 -19.28 2.72 30.73
C GLY A 105 -19.36 2.82 29.21
N LYS A 106 -20.58 2.86 28.65
CA LYS A 106 -20.82 3.01 27.20
C LYS A 106 -20.14 4.25 26.59
N LEU A 107 -20.10 5.36 27.34
CA LEU A 107 -19.43 6.59 26.91
C LEU A 107 -17.90 6.40 26.78
N ASN A 108 -17.29 5.64 27.69
CA ASN A 108 -15.86 5.29 27.61
C ASN A 108 -15.59 4.24 26.53
N ASP A 109 -16.47 3.24 26.38
CA ASP A 109 -16.34 2.19 25.37
C ASP A 109 -16.27 2.75 23.95
N LEU A 110 -16.99 3.85 23.68
CA LEU A 110 -16.94 4.52 22.38
C LEU A 110 -15.57 5.15 22.11
N ALA A 111 -14.99 5.84 23.10
CA ALA A 111 -13.66 6.42 22.97
C ALA A 111 -12.60 5.33 22.79
N ASP A 112 -12.73 4.23 23.54
CA ASP A 112 -11.86 3.06 23.43
C ASP A 112 -11.98 2.38 22.06
N PHE A 113 -13.19 2.31 21.50
CA PHE A 113 -13.40 1.83 20.13
C PHE A 113 -12.66 2.69 19.09
N PHE A 114 -12.78 4.01 19.15
CA PHE A 114 -12.08 4.90 18.21
C PHE A 114 -10.56 4.84 18.39
N GLN A 115 -10.07 4.74 19.62
CA GLN A 115 -8.66 4.51 19.92
C GLN A 115 -8.17 3.18 19.31
N HIS A 116 -8.92 2.11 19.52
CA HIS A 116 -8.58 0.78 19.01
C HIS A 116 -8.58 0.78 17.48
N SER A 117 -9.61 1.34 16.85
CA SER A 117 -9.72 1.50 15.39
C SER A 117 -8.58 2.32 14.80
N SER A 118 -8.17 3.39 15.48
CA SER A 118 -6.99 4.18 15.12
C SER A 118 -5.73 3.32 15.13
N ASN A 119 -5.52 2.53 16.18
CA ASN A 119 -4.35 1.65 16.29
C ASN A 119 -4.34 0.59 15.18
N THR A 120 -5.49 -0.05 14.91
CA THR A 120 -5.63 -1.04 13.83
C THR A 120 -5.38 -0.41 12.46
N ALA A 121 -5.85 0.81 12.21
CA ALA A 121 -5.56 1.55 10.99
C ALA A 121 -4.05 1.87 10.84
N GLY A 122 -3.40 2.25 11.94
CA GLY A 122 -1.96 2.48 11.98
C GLY A 122 -1.15 1.20 11.72
N GLN A 123 -1.57 0.06 12.28
CA GLN A 123 -0.93 -1.23 12.04
C GLN A 123 -1.07 -1.66 10.57
N PHE A 124 -2.26 -1.49 9.97
CA PHE A 124 -2.44 -1.77 8.55
C PHE A 124 -1.54 -0.87 7.69
N ALA A 125 -1.46 0.44 8.00
CA ALA A 125 -0.58 1.36 7.28
C ALA A 125 0.89 0.91 7.32
N GLN A 126 1.39 0.56 8.50
CA GLN A 126 2.77 0.10 8.70
C GLN A 126 3.06 -1.19 7.94
N LYS A 127 2.16 -2.17 8.01
CA LYS A 127 2.33 -3.46 7.34
C LYS A 127 2.21 -3.34 5.82
N ALA A 128 1.30 -2.49 5.32
CA ALA A 128 1.18 -2.20 3.90
C ALA A 128 2.44 -1.50 3.36
N GLU A 129 2.96 -0.50 4.07
CA GLU A 129 4.23 0.17 3.76
C GLU A 129 5.38 -0.85 3.67
N HIS A 130 5.48 -1.75 4.66
CA HIS A 130 6.48 -2.82 4.64
C HIS A 130 6.32 -3.75 3.44
N PHE A 131 5.10 -4.18 3.12
CA PHE A 131 4.84 -5.01 1.93
C PHE A 131 5.27 -4.34 0.63
N PHE A 132 4.92 -3.07 0.43
CA PHE A 132 5.28 -2.33 -0.79
C PHE A 132 6.79 -2.13 -0.90
N GLU A 133 7.47 -1.75 0.18
CA GLU A 133 8.93 -1.62 0.20
C GLU A 133 9.64 -2.95 -0.07
N THR A 134 9.19 -4.04 0.59
CA THR A 134 9.72 -5.39 0.34
C THR A 134 9.51 -5.81 -1.12
N SER A 135 8.35 -5.49 -1.70
CA SER A 135 8.07 -5.78 -3.12
C SER A 135 9.05 -5.09 -4.06
N LYS A 136 9.32 -3.79 -3.85
CA LYS A 136 10.31 -3.05 -4.64
C LYS A 136 11.72 -3.62 -4.45
N ASN A 137 12.10 -3.93 -3.21
CA ASN A 137 13.40 -4.47 -2.88
C ASN A 137 13.63 -5.86 -3.49
N GLU A 138 12.63 -6.74 -3.48
CA GLU A 138 12.70 -8.03 -4.16
C GLU A 138 12.86 -7.86 -5.68
N SER A 139 12.04 -6.98 -6.27
CA SER A 139 12.15 -6.62 -7.69
C SER A 139 13.58 -6.18 -8.05
N HIS A 140 14.17 -5.32 -7.23
CA HIS A 140 15.53 -4.82 -7.44
C HIS A 140 16.59 -5.91 -7.18
N SER A 141 16.42 -6.73 -6.15
CA SER A 141 17.30 -7.85 -5.82
C SER A 141 17.39 -8.85 -6.97
N LEU A 142 16.25 -9.14 -7.61
CA LEU A 142 16.22 -9.97 -8.82
C LEU A 142 17.04 -9.36 -9.97
N LEU A 143 16.89 -8.06 -10.23
CA LEU A 143 17.69 -7.36 -11.24
C LEU A 143 19.19 -7.43 -10.92
N LEU A 144 19.58 -7.28 -9.66
CA LEU A 144 20.98 -7.38 -9.23
C LEU A 144 21.53 -8.80 -9.39
N LYS A 145 20.78 -9.84 -8.99
CA LYS A 145 21.16 -11.25 -9.19
C LYS A 145 21.43 -11.55 -10.66
N LEU A 146 20.61 -10.99 -11.55
CA LEU A 146 20.80 -11.12 -12.99
C LEU A 146 22.04 -10.40 -13.52
N ARG A 147 22.33 -9.20 -13.01
CA ARG A 147 23.57 -8.47 -13.34
C ARG A 147 24.83 -9.17 -12.85
N GLN A 148 24.73 -10.19 -11.99
CA GLN A 148 25.83 -11.02 -11.48
C GLN A 148 26.09 -12.31 -12.29
N LEU A 149 25.33 -12.55 -13.35
CA LEU A 149 25.69 -13.52 -14.43
C LEU A 149 27.02 -13.28 -15.21
N PRO A 150 27.81 -12.17 -15.08
CA PRO A 150 29.01 -11.91 -15.88
C PRO A 150 30.15 -12.91 -15.78
N SER A 151 30.18 -13.81 -14.79
CA SER A 151 31.24 -14.83 -14.72
C SER A 151 31.14 -15.87 -15.86
N ALA A 152 29.96 -16.08 -16.46
CA ALA A 152 29.77 -16.95 -17.63
C ALA A 152 29.80 -16.20 -18.97
N GLN A 153 29.63 -14.87 -18.97
CA GLN A 153 29.52 -14.07 -20.20
C GLN A 153 30.81 -14.05 -21.03
N ARG A 154 31.97 -14.27 -20.41
CA ARG A 154 33.27 -14.19 -21.12
C ARG A 154 33.34 -15.12 -22.33
N PHE A 155 32.70 -16.29 -22.24
CA PHE A 155 32.69 -17.34 -23.28
C PHE A 155 31.47 -17.28 -24.21
N LEU A 156 30.55 -16.34 -24.03
CA LEU A 156 29.37 -16.23 -24.89
C LEU A 156 29.73 -15.60 -26.25
N PRO A 157 29.12 -16.10 -27.35
CA PRO A 157 29.20 -15.44 -28.65
C PRO A 157 28.70 -14.00 -28.60
N THR A 158 29.31 -13.10 -29.37
CA THR A 158 28.96 -11.67 -29.40
C THR A 158 27.48 -11.42 -29.68
N ALA A 159 26.87 -12.20 -30.59
CA ALA A 159 25.44 -12.09 -30.89
C ALA A 159 24.54 -12.44 -29.70
N VAL A 160 24.97 -13.35 -28.81
CA VAL A 160 24.22 -13.71 -27.59
C VAL A 160 24.42 -12.63 -26.53
N LYS A 161 25.62 -12.05 -26.42
CA LYS A 161 25.90 -10.92 -25.53
C LYS A 161 25.02 -9.72 -25.83
N MET A 162 24.92 -9.31 -27.11
CA MET A 162 24.06 -8.19 -27.53
C MET A 162 22.59 -8.42 -27.14
N ARG A 163 22.05 -9.62 -27.43
CA ARG A 163 20.66 -9.97 -27.08
C ARG A 163 20.39 -9.95 -25.57
N LEU A 164 21.39 -10.31 -24.76
CA LEU A 164 21.27 -10.22 -23.31
C LEU A 164 21.27 -8.78 -22.82
N THR A 165 22.08 -7.92 -23.43
CA THR A 165 22.05 -6.48 -23.14
C THR A 165 20.66 -5.91 -23.40
N ASP A 166 20.05 -6.21 -24.55
CA ASP A 166 18.70 -5.75 -24.88
C ASP A 166 17.66 -6.30 -23.89
N TYR A 167 17.76 -7.58 -23.53
CA TYR A 167 16.85 -8.21 -22.57
C TYR A 167 16.97 -7.61 -21.15
N PHE A 168 18.19 -7.29 -20.71
CA PHE A 168 18.40 -6.63 -19.41
C PHE A 168 17.93 -5.18 -19.41
N ALA A 169 18.06 -4.47 -20.54
CA ALA A 169 17.53 -3.11 -20.66
C ALA A 169 16.00 -3.10 -20.54
N GLU A 170 15.30 -4.03 -21.21
CA GLU A 170 13.84 -4.16 -21.11
C GLU A 170 13.40 -4.50 -19.68
N MET A 171 14.12 -5.41 -19.03
CA MET A 171 13.85 -5.79 -17.65
C MET A 171 14.08 -4.63 -16.67
N GLU A 172 15.17 -3.89 -16.83
CA GLU A 172 15.45 -2.69 -16.02
C GLU A 172 14.35 -1.64 -16.18
N PHE A 173 13.92 -1.38 -17.41
CA PHE A 173 12.79 -0.49 -17.68
C PHE A 173 11.51 -0.96 -16.98
N PHE A 174 11.22 -2.27 -17.03
CA PHE A 174 10.09 -2.86 -16.29
C PHE A 174 10.19 -2.61 -14.78
N HIS A 175 11.36 -2.84 -14.17
CA HIS A 175 11.54 -2.66 -12.73
C HIS A 175 11.35 -1.21 -12.28
N VAL A 176 11.83 -0.24 -13.06
CA VAL A 176 11.60 1.19 -12.80
C VAL A 176 10.11 1.49 -12.82
N MET A 177 9.40 1.06 -13.87
CA MET A 177 7.96 1.31 -14.00
C MET A 177 7.16 0.64 -12.88
N PHE A 178 7.49 -0.60 -12.54
CA PHE A 178 6.87 -1.31 -11.41
C PHE A 178 7.06 -0.55 -10.10
N SER A 179 8.29 -0.10 -9.81
CA SER A 179 8.58 0.67 -8.59
C SER A 179 7.76 1.96 -8.51
N GLU A 180 7.68 2.72 -9.61
CA GLU A 180 6.90 3.97 -9.65
C GLU A 180 5.41 3.74 -9.40
N ILE A 181 4.84 2.68 -9.98
CA ILE A 181 3.42 2.32 -9.80
C ILE A 181 3.17 1.88 -8.35
N ILE A 182 4.08 1.12 -7.75
CA ILE A 182 3.97 0.70 -6.35
C ILE A 182 4.09 1.90 -5.39
N ASP A 183 4.97 2.86 -5.68
CA ASP A 183 5.07 4.08 -4.88
C ASP A 183 3.77 4.90 -4.89
N GLU A 184 3.07 4.96 -6.04
CA GLU A 184 1.77 5.64 -6.13
C GLU A 184 0.70 4.95 -5.26
N ALA A 185 0.66 3.62 -5.25
CA ALA A 185 -0.24 2.85 -4.40
C ALA A 185 0.09 3.03 -2.91
N LEU A 186 1.38 2.96 -2.57
CA LEU A 186 1.90 3.15 -1.21
C LEU A 186 1.49 4.52 -0.68
N GLU A 187 1.77 5.59 -1.41
CA GLU A 187 1.45 6.96 -1.01
C GLU A 187 -0.05 7.10 -0.69
N TYR A 188 -0.91 6.65 -1.61
CA TYR A 188 -2.35 6.75 -1.42
C TYR A 188 -2.87 5.96 -0.21
N ILE A 189 -2.47 4.70 -0.06
CA ILE A 189 -2.95 3.81 1.00
C ILE A 189 -2.46 4.31 2.36
N VAL A 190 -1.15 4.57 2.47
CA VAL A 190 -0.54 4.96 3.74
C VAL A 190 -1.06 6.32 4.19
N ASP A 191 -1.20 7.30 3.29
CA ASP A 191 -1.73 8.61 3.66
C ASP A 191 -3.19 8.55 4.09
N THR A 192 -4.01 7.74 3.39
CA THR A 192 -5.42 7.53 3.76
C THR A 192 -5.54 6.91 5.14
N LEU A 193 -4.79 5.84 5.43
CA LEU A 193 -4.84 5.15 6.72
C LEU A 193 -4.28 6.01 7.86
N ARG A 194 -3.18 6.74 7.63
CA ARG A 194 -2.63 7.69 8.62
C ARG A 194 -3.56 8.86 8.88
N SER A 195 -4.35 9.29 7.89
CA SER A 195 -5.40 10.29 8.06
C SER A 195 -6.54 9.79 8.96
N ILE A 196 -7.02 8.56 8.69
CA ILE A 196 -8.05 7.90 9.51
C ILE A 196 -7.56 7.73 10.95
N GLN A 197 -6.34 7.20 11.12
CA GLN A 197 -5.69 7.04 12.42
C GLN A 197 -5.68 8.35 13.22
N ARG A 198 -5.14 9.43 12.64
CA ARG A 198 -5.07 10.74 13.32
C ARG A 198 -6.45 11.27 13.70
N THR A 199 -7.44 11.13 12.82
CA THR A 199 -8.80 11.60 13.07
C THR A 199 -9.46 10.82 14.20
N PHE A 200 -9.36 9.49 14.17
CA PHE A 200 -9.97 8.63 15.19
C PHE A 200 -9.30 8.78 16.55
N LEU A 201 -7.96 8.87 16.59
CA LEU A 201 -7.21 9.15 17.81
C LEU A 201 -7.62 10.47 18.44
N ARG A 202 -7.61 11.54 17.64
CA ARG A 202 -8.00 12.87 18.10
C ARG A 202 -9.44 12.90 18.61
N TYR A 203 -10.35 12.18 17.96
CA TYR A 203 -11.73 12.10 18.43
C TYR A 203 -11.85 11.36 19.76
N ALA A 204 -11.14 10.22 19.92
CA ALA A 204 -11.10 9.48 21.18
C ALA A 204 -10.52 10.32 22.34
N ASP A 205 -9.45 11.07 22.08
CA ASP A 205 -8.84 11.96 23.08
C ASP A 205 -9.81 13.06 23.51
N ILE A 206 -10.49 13.71 22.55
CA ILE A 206 -11.50 14.73 22.87
C ILE A 206 -12.64 14.16 23.71
N GLN A 207 -13.12 12.95 23.40
CA GLN A 207 -14.18 12.30 24.19
C GLN A 207 -13.71 12.03 25.63
N ARG A 208 -12.50 11.48 25.81
CA ARG A 208 -11.93 11.20 27.13
C ARG A 208 -11.70 12.47 27.93
N ASP A 209 -11.15 13.52 27.30
CA ASP A 209 -10.91 14.81 27.95
C ASP A 209 -12.22 15.48 28.36
N THR A 210 -13.25 15.43 27.51
CA THR A 210 -14.58 15.95 27.83
C THR A 210 -15.16 15.26 29.07
N LEU A 211 -15.09 13.93 29.11
CA LEU A 211 -15.62 13.15 30.24
C LEU A 211 -14.81 13.36 31.54
N ARG A 212 -13.49 13.50 31.46
CA ARG A 212 -12.61 13.66 32.63
C ARG A 212 -12.55 15.08 33.16
N THR A 213 -12.50 16.07 32.28
CA THR A 213 -12.14 17.45 32.63
C THR A 213 -13.36 18.35 32.81
N TRP A 214 -14.49 18.07 32.14
CA TRP A 214 -15.65 18.97 32.16
C TRP A 214 -16.66 18.64 33.25
N ASN A 215 -16.28 17.78 34.21
CA ASN A 215 -17.11 17.39 35.37
C ASN A 215 -18.53 17.03 34.93
N PHE A 216 -18.67 15.99 34.11
CA PHE A 216 -19.94 15.56 33.56
C PHE A 216 -20.92 15.13 34.66
N LYS A 217 -22.16 15.65 34.62
CA LYS A 217 -23.27 15.19 35.45
C LYS A 217 -23.72 13.82 34.92
N SER A 218 -23.52 12.79 35.74
CA SER A 218 -23.80 11.40 35.37
C SER A 218 -25.23 10.96 35.73
N ASP A 219 -26.20 11.87 35.70
CA ASP A 219 -27.62 11.52 35.84
C ASP A 219 -28.18 10.99 34.50
N GLU A 220 -29.25 10.20 34.57
CA GLU A 220 -29.80 9.46 33.43
C GLU A 220 -30.09 10.37 32.23
N TRP A 221 -30.65 11.55 32.48
CA TRP A 221 -30.99 12.51 31.43
C TRP A 221 -29.73 13.03 30.70
N CYS A 222 -28.69 13.38 31.45
CA CYS A 222 -27.43 13.85 30.87
C CYS A 222 -26.67 12.75 30.13
N CYS A 223 -26.62 11.55 30.69
CA CYS A 223 -26.06 10.37 30.04
C CYS A 223 -26.73 10.09 28.69
N ASN A 224 -28.07 10.02 28.67
CA ASN A 224 -28.83 9.75 27.43
C ASN A 224 -28.64 10.86 26.39
N THR A 225 -28.73 12.13 26.80
CA THR A 225 -28.58 13.26 25.88
C THR A 225 -27.17 13.33 25.28
N TYR A 226 -26.14 13.02 26.07
CA TYR A 226 -24.77 13.01 25.58
C TYR A 226 -24.48 11.79 24.70
N LEU A 227 -25.05 10.62 25.02
CA LEU A 227 -24.97 9.43 24.18
C LEU A 227 -25.57 9.68 22.79
N ASP A 228 -26.76 10.28 22.71
CA ASP A 228 -27.40 10.62 21.42
C ASP A 228 -26.53 11.59 20.60
N PHE A 229 -25.95 12.60 21.27
CA PHE A 229 -25.00 13.53 20.64
C PHE A 229 -23.77 12.80 20.10
N LEU A 230 -23.14 11.94 20.90
CA LEU A 230 -21.97 11.18 20.48
C LEU A 230 -22.31 10.17 19.38
N GLN A 231 -23.48 9.55 19.39
CA GLN A 231 -23.93 8.64 18.35
C GLN A 231 -24.00 9.37 17.00
N GLN A 232 -24.64 10.53 16.96
CA GLN A 232 -24.73 11.34 15.75
C GLN A 232 -23.35 11.78 15.24
N TRP A 233 -22.50 12.32 16.13
CA TRP A 233 -21.20 12.85 15.73
C TRP A 233 -20.18 11.77 15.39
N SER A 234 -20.22 10.62 16.06
CA SER A 234 -19.39 9.47 15.72
C SER A 234 -19.70 8.94 14.33
N ALA A 235 -20.98 8.83 13.98
CA ALA A 235 -21.39 8.45 12.63
C ALA A 235 -20.90 9.46 11.58
N HIS A 236 -20.99 10.76 11.89
CA HIS A 236 -20.51 11.82 11.00
C HIS A 236 -18.98 11.77 10.80
N ILE A 237 -18.23 11.66 11.89
CA ILE A 237 -16.76 11.61 11.88
C ILE A 237 -16.27 10.36 11.15
N PHE A 238 -16.87 9.20 11.43
CA PHE A 238 -16.57 7.97 10.71
C PHE A 238 -16.84 8.11 9.21
N LYS A 239 -18.01 8.66 8.83
CA LYS A 239 -18.37 8.85 7.42
C LYS A 239 -17.42 9.80 6.71
N CYS A 240 -17.01 10.89 7.36
CA CYS A 240 -16.06 11.85 6.81
C CYS A 240 -14.66 11.25 6.66
N ALA A 241 -14.15 10.58 7.69
CA ALA A 241 -12.77 10.13 7.72
C ALA A 241 -12.55 8.86 6.90
N ALA A 242 -13.48 7.90 6.98
CA ALA A 242 -13.27 6.54 6.49
C ALA A 242 -14.20 6.15 5.34
N SER A 243 -15.49 6.50 5.35
CA SER A 243 -16.49 5.81 4.52
C SER A 243 -16.16 5.73 3.02
N SER A 244 -15.75 6.80 2.33
CA SER A 244 -15.41 6.69 0.90
C SER A 244 -13.96 6.26 0.67
N ASN A 245 -13.03 6.86 1.42
CA ASN A 245 -11.60 6.73 1.14
C ASN A 245 -11.05 5.36 1.58
N LEU A 246 -11.59 4.79 2.65
CA LEU A 246 -11.16 3.50 3.17
C LEU A 246 -11.54 2.35 2.22
N HIS A 247 -12.75 2.39 1.62
CA HIS A 247 -13.14 1.39 0.61
C HIS A 247 -12.24 1.46 -0.62
N VAL A 248 -11.91 2.65 -1.11
CA VAL A 248 -10.98 2.81 -2.22
C VAL A 248 -9.58 2.33 -1.83
N ALA A 249 -9.10 2.64 -0.62
CA ALA A 249 -7.81 2.14 -0.12
C ALA A 249 -7.76 0.61 -0.06
N TYR A 250 -8.85 -0.06 0.37
CA TYR A 250 -8.95 -1.50 0.34
C TYR A 250 -8.90 -2.08 -1.08
N ASP A 251 -9.68 -1.50 -2.01
CA ASP A 251 -9.69 -1.99 -3.38
C ASP A 251 -8.32 -1.79 -4.07
N VAL A 252 -7.70 -0.61 -3.88
CA VAL A 252 -6.36 -0.29 -4.38
C VAL A 252 -5.34 -1.26 -3.80
N TYR A 253 -5.38 -1.50 -2.48
CA TYR A 253 -4.48 -2.45 -1.83
C TYR A 253 -4.64 -3.86 -2.42
N ALA A 254 -5.86 -4.41 -2.47
CA ALA A 254 -6.10 -5.78 -2.92
C ALA A 254 -5.72 -5.98 -4.41
N THR A 255 -6.00 -4.98 -5.25
CA THR A 255 -5.64 -5.00 -6.67
C THR A 255 -4.12 -4.95 -6.85
N THR A 256 -3.44 -4.12 -6.06
CA THR A 256 -1.98 -4.00 -6.07
C THR A 256 -1.33 -5.28 -5.57
N GLU A 257 -1.79 -5.82 -4.44
CA GLU A 257 -1.30 -7.07 -3.86
C GLU A 257 -1.37 -8.22 -4.87
N THR A 258 -2.55 -8.41 -5.48
CA THR A 258 -2.78 -9.47 -6.47
C THR A 258 -1.87 -9.31 -7.69
N SER A 259 -1.74 -8.08 -8.19
CA SER A 259 -0.89 -7.77 -9.35
C SER A 259 0.59 -7.97 -9.04
N THR A 260 1.04 -7.54 -7.86
CA THR A 260 2.41 -7.71 -7.39
C THR A 260 2.78 -9.18 -7.22
N LYS A 261 1.92 -10.00 -6.59
CA LYS A 261 2.12 -11.46 -6.50
C LYS A 261 2.31 -12.09 -7.88
N TYR A 262 1.45 -11.71 -8.82
CA TYR A 262 1.55 -12.19 -10.20
C TYR A 262 2.88 -11.76 -10.84
N ILE A 263 3.23 -10.48 -10.74
CA ILE A 263 4.47 -9.93 -11.30
C ILE A 263 5.70 -10.64 -10.73
N MET A 264 5.80 -10.79 -9.40
CA MET A 264 6.94 -11.46 -8.76
C MET A 264 7.12 -12.90 -9.27
N ARG A 265 6.03 -13.66 -9.34
CA ARG A 265 6.05 -15.02 -9.89
C ARG A 265 6.48 -15.06 -11.36
N GLN A 266 6.03 -14.09 -12.15
CA GLN A 266 6.38 -13.97 -13.56
C GLN A 266 7.84 -13.56 -13.78
N LEU A 267 8.40 -12.71 -12.91
CA LEU A 267 9.82 -12.35 -12.92
C LEU A 267 10.69 -13.53 -12.53
N GLU A 268 10.33 -14.23 -11.46
CA GLU A 268 11.02 -15.45 -11.02
C GLU A 268 11.11 -16.49 -12.13
N PHE A 269 9.98 -16.77 -12.81
CA PHE A 269 9.97 -17.70 -13.94
C PHE A 269 10.93 -17.27 -15.07
N ARG A 270 10.94 -15.98 -15.41
CA ARG A 270 11.84 -15.44 -16.45
C ARG A 270 13.31 -15.58 -16.07
N ILE A 271 13.63 -15.35 -14.80
CA ILE A 271 14.98 -15.50 -14.25
C ILE A 271 15.41 -16.96 -14.30
N GLN A 272 14.58 -17.89 -13.85
CA GLN A 272 14.85 -19.33 -13.94
C GLN A 272 15.07 -19.76 -15.39
N ARG A 273 14.25 -19.27 -16.32
CA ARG A 273 14.40 -19.56 -17.75
C ARG A 273 15.72 -19.00 -18.30
N LEU A 274 16.14 -17.82 -17.84
CA LEU A 274 17.43 -17.23 -18.19
C LEU A 274 18.61 -18.07 -17.65
N TYR A 275 18.57 -18.51 -16.40
CA TYR A 275 19.58 -19.41 -15.84
C TYR A 275 19.65 -20.76 -16.58
N ASN A 276 18.50 -21.36 -16.87
CA ASN A 276 18.43 -22.60 -17.66
C ASN A 276 19.02 -22.42 -19.07
N CYS A 277 18.78 -21.27 -19.70
CA CYS A 277 19.40 -20.92 -20.97
C CYS A 277 20.95 -20.98 -20.87
N PHE A 278 21.53 -20.44 -19.81
CA PHE A 278 22.99 -20.43 -19.61
C PHE A 278 23.60 -21.79 -19.26
N ILE A 279 22.93 -22.57 -18.39
CA ILE A 279 23.45 -23.86 -17.92
C ILE A 279 23.57 -24.87 -19.07
N PHE A 280 22.60 -24.88 -20.00
CA PHE A 280 22.49 -25.94 -21.00
C PHE A 280 23.08 -25.58 -22.38
N GLY A 281 23.59 -24.36 -22.58
CA GLY A 281 24.46 -23.98 -23.71
C GLY A 281 23.87 -24.00 -25.14
N ASN A 282 22.64 -24.47 -25.33
CA ASN A 282 21.98 -24.48 -26.64
C ASN A 282 21.17 -23.20 -26.87
N TYR A 283 21.88 -22.10 -27.14
CA TYR A 283 21.31 -20.75 -27.17
C TYR A 283 20.30 -20.51 -28.30
N GLU A 284 20.42 -21.20 -29.44
CA GLU A 284 19.51 -21.01 -30.57
C GLU A 284 18.12 -21.61 -30.34
N LEU A 285 18.04 -22.72 -29.62
CA LEU A 285 16.80 -23.42 -29.32
C LEU A 285 16.22 -23.02 -27.96
N ARG A 286 17.05 -22.91 -26.92
CA ARG A 286 16.57 -22.72 -25.53
C ARG A 286 16.43 -21.25 -25.11
N CYS A 287 17.00 -20.33 -25.88
CA CYS A 287 17.04 -18.90 -25.53
C CYS A 287 16.38 -18.01 -26.59
N GLN A 288 15.39 -18.55 -27.31
CA GLN A 288 14.69 -17.82 -28.37
C GLN A 288 14.03 -16.53 -27.87
N PHE A 289 13.61 -16.49 -26.61
CA PHE A 289 13.03 -15.32 -25.95
C PHE A 289 13.99 -14.11 -25.91
N LEU A 290 15.31 -14.33 -25.92
CA LEU A 290 16.30 -13.25 -25.98
C LEU A 290 16.30 -12.49 -27.31
N ARG A 291 15.66 -13.03 -28.36
CA ARG A 291 15.61 -12.36 -29.67
C ARG A 291 14.58 -11.24 -29.74
N LYS A 292 13.58 -11.26 -28.86
CA LYS A 292 12.45 -10.33 -28.83
C LYS A 292 12.03 -10.09 -27.38
N PRO A 293 12.84 -9.37 -26.60
CA PRO A 293 12.54 -9.10 -25.20
C PRO A 293 11.18 -8.42 -25.01
N GLU A 294 10.77 -7.56 -25.94
CA GLU A 294 9.51 -6.82 -25.87
C GLU A 294 8.30 -7.76 -25.83
N ILE A 295 8.33 -8.84 -26.64
CA ILE A 295 7.26 -9.86 -26.67
C ILE A 295 7.25 -10.65 -25.36
N ASP A 296 8.42 -10.90 -24.77
CA ASP A 296 8.50 -11.64 -23.53
C ASP A 296 7.99 -10.84 -22.33
N PHE A 297 8.21 -9.52 -22.32
CA PHE A 297 7.74 -8.62 -21.29
C PHE A 297 6.35 -8.03 -21.55
N GLU A 298 5.78 -8.19 -22.75
CA GLU A 298 4.49 -7.61 -23.16
C GLU A 298 3.38 -7.85 -22.12
N LYS A 299 3.21 -9.09 -21.65
CA LYS A 299 2.19 -9.44 -20.64
C LYS A 299 2.44 -8.78 -19.28
N LEU A 300 3.69 -8.57 -18.92
CA LEU A 300 4.08 -7.92 -17.68
C LEU A 300 3.80 -6.41 -17.76
N PHE A 301 4.15 -5.76 -18.87
CA PHE A 301 3.80 -4.36 -19.11
C PHE A 301 2.29 -4.15 -19.20
N ALA A 302 1.56 -5.03 -19.89
CA ALA A 302 0.10 -4.98 -19.91
C ALA A 302 -0.50 -5.04 -18.50
N LYS A 303 0.08 -5.86 -17.61
CA LYS A 303 -0.36 -5.93 -16.21
C LYS A 303 -0.08 -4.63 -15.44
N LEU A 304 1.06 -3.98 -15.68
CA LEU A 304 1.37 -2.67 -15.10
C LEU A 304 0.44 -1.58 -15.64
N ASP A 305 0.15 -1.59 -16.94
CA ASP A 305 -0.75 -0.64 -17.58
C ASP A 305 -2.18 -0.79 -17.04
N GLU A 306 -2.68 -2.02 -16.86
CA GLU A 306 -3.95 -2.28 -16.20
C GLU A 306 -3.99 -1.68 -14.79
N LEU A 307 -2.92 -1.88 -14.01
CA LEU A 307 -2.82 -1.39 -12.64
C LEU A 307 -2.75 0.15 -12.60
N GLN A 308 -1.98 0.77 -13.49
CA GLN A 308 -1.91 2.23 -13.61
C GLN A 308 -3.25 2.83 -14.02
N GLN A 309 -3.93 2.24 -15.02
CA GLN A 309 -5.26 2.69 -15.43
C GLN A 309 -6.26 2.58 -14.29
N TYR A 310 -6.19 1.49 -13.52
CA TYR A 310 -7.02 1.29 -12.34
C TYR A 310 -6.79 2.41 -11.30
N PHE A 311 -5.53 2.76 -11.02
CA PHE A 311 -5.20 3.89 -10.13
C PHE A 311 -5.66 5.23 -10.67
N ASP A 312 -5.49 5.50 -11.97
CA ASP A 312 -5.97 6.74 -12.59
C ASP A 312 -7.49 6.89 -12.46
N ILE A 313 -8.25 5.79 -12.54
CA ILE A 313 -9.71 5.79 -12.35
C ILE A 313 -10.07 5.98 -10.87
N LYS A 314 -9.49 5.18 -9.97
CA LYS A 314 -9.91 5.07 -8.57
C LYS A 314 -9.35 6.18 -7.68
N ILE A 315 -8.09 6.55 -7.88
CA ILE A 315 -7.38 7.55 -7.07
C ILE A 315 -7.55 8.95 -7.67
N LYS A 316 -7.41 9.08 -9.00
CA LYS A 316 -7.40 10.39 -9.69
C LYS A 316 -8.75 10.80 -10.26
N GLY A 317 -9.79 10.00 -10.06
CA GLY A 317 -11.14 10.28 -10.56
C GLY A 317 -11.20 10.39 -12.10
N GLY A 318 -10.33 9.68 -12.82
CA GLY A 318 -10.26 9.68 -14.28
C GLY A 318 -9.57 10.91 -14.89
N ARG A 319 -8.99 11.81 -14.09
CA ARG A 319 -8.19 12.94 -14.60
C ARG A 319 -6.74 12.50 -14.78
N VAL A 320 -6.41 12.08 -15.99
CA VAL A 320 -5.03 11.77 -16.41
C VAL A 320 -4.23 13.07 -16.49
N THR A 321 -3.56 13.47 -15.41
CA THR A 321 -2.53 14.52 -15.48
C THR A 321 -1.20 13.89 -15.83
N ASN A 322 -0.80 14.09 -17.09
CA ASN A 322 0.43 13.60 -17.73
C ASN A 322 1.76 14.19 -17.19
N ASP A 323 1.78 14.79 -16.00
CA ASP A 323 2.97 15.48 -15.51
C ASP A 323 3.57 14.74 -14.30
N ARG A 324 4.39 13.73 -14.60
CA ARG A 324 5.07 12.85 -13.63
C ARG A 324 6.24 13.55 -12.90
N SER A 325 6.63 14.76 -13.31
CA SER A 325 7.75 15.51 -12.71
C SER A 325 7.31 16.57 -11.69
N GLY A 326 6.02 16.92 -11.63
CA GLY A 326 5.48 17.98 -10.78
C GLY A 326 4.88 17.54 -9.44
N ARG A 327 4.69 16.24 -9.20
CA ARG A 327 3.87 15.72 -8.08
C ARG A 327 4.46 16.01 -6.69
N ARG A 328 5.79 15.95 -6.53
CA ARG A 328 6.43 16.23 -5.23
C ARG A 328 6.22 17.66 -4.71
N ARG A 329 5.84 18.62 -5.56
CA ARG A 329 5.74 20.04 -5.17
C ARG A 329 4.31 20.58 -5.08
N ARG A 330 3.34 19.98 -5.77
CA ARG A 330 1.91 20.39 -5.70
C ARG A 330 1.10 19.59 -4.69
N GLN A 331 1.45 18.32 -4.45
CA GLN A 331 0.70 17.45 -3.54
C GLN A 331 0.95 17.78 -2.06
N GLN A 332 2.07 18.45 -1.74
CA GLN A 332 2.39 18.91 -0.38
C GLN A 332 1.58 20.13 0.10
N ASP A 333 1.05 20.94 -0.82
CA ASP A 333 0.28 22.16 -0.47
C ASP A 333 -1.24 21.93 -0.46
N GLU A 334 -1.77 20.97 -1.23
CA GLU A 334 -3.21 20.71 -1.28
C GLU A 334 -3.68 19.60 -0.30
N THR A 335 -2.85 18.60 0.01
CA THR A 335 -3.25 17.52 0.95
C THR A 335 -3.19 17.93 2.43
N LYS A 336 -2.42 18.97 2.77
CA LYS A 336 -2.31 19.45 4.17
C LYS A 336 -3.60 20.06 4.73
N ASN A 337 -4.58 20.42 3.89
CA ASN A 337 -5.74 21.22 4.34
C ASN A 337 -7.12 20.52 4.27
N ILE A 338 -7.20 19.30 3.73
CA ILE A 338 -8.50 18.63 3.53
C ILE A 338 -8.79 17.59 4.63
N TYR A 339 -7.77 16.90 5.12
CA TYR A 339 -7.93 15.76 6.03
C TYR A 339 -8.13 16.14 7.52
N ASP A 340 -7.82 17.38 7.93
CA ASP A 340 -8.00 17.85 9.32
C ASP A 340 -9.42 18.37 9.62
N LYS A 341 -10.36 18.27 8.68
CA LYS A 341 -11.69 18.92 8.79
C LYS A 341 -12.83 18.01 9.26
N CYS A 342 -12.59 16.71 9.50
CA CYS A 342 -13.66 15.81 9.93
C CYS A 342 -14.15 16.07 11.36
N ILE A 343 -13.27 16.58 12.23
CA ILE A 343 -13.66 17.08 13.55
C ILE A 343 -13.79 18.61 13.42
N PRO A 344 -14.99 19.18 13.63
CA PRO A 344 -15.17 20.61 13.46
C PRO A 344 -14.41 21.41 14.52
N TYR A 345 -14.09 22.65 14.19
CA TYR A 345 -13.45 23.56 15.15
C TYR A 345 -14.31 23.73 16.41
N GLY A 346 -13.64 23.76 17.57
CA GLY A 346 -14.28 23.92 18.88
C GLY A 346 -15.15 22.73 19.31
N PHE A 347 -15.01 21.56 18.67
CA PHE A 347 -15.70 20.35 19.09
C PHE A 347 -15.20 19.88 20.48
N PRO A 348 -16.11 19.43 21.37
CA PRO A 348 -17.56 19.32 21.19
C PRO A 348 -18.36 20.59 21.56
N ASP A 349 -17.76 21.57 22.25
CA ASP A 349 -18.47 22.71 22.87
C ASP A 349 -19.36 23.48 21.89
N ILE A 350 -18.85 23.83 20.71
CA ILE A 350 -19.62 24.65 19.74
C ILE A 350 -20.84 23.88 19.19
N GLN A 351 -20.74 22.55 19.09
CA GLN A 351 -21.76 21.70 18.48
C GLN A 351 -22.79 21.20 19.50
N MET A 352 -22.51 21.29 20.80
CA MET A 352 -23.47 20.93 21.84
C MET A 352 -24.63 21.94 21.88
N THR A 353 -25.85 21.42 22.02
CA THR A 353 -27.03 22.25 22.31
C THR A 353 -26.92 22.88 23.69
N THR A 354 -27.56 24.02 23.89
CA THR A 354 -27.57 24.71 25.20
C THR A 354 -28.07 23.80 26.33
N SER A 355 -29.04 22.92 26.05
CA SER A 355 -29.52 21.93 27.01
C SER A 355 -28.44 20.93 27.39
N LEU A 356 -27.72 20.35 26.43
CA LEU A 356 -26.63 19.41 26.69
C LEU A 356 -25.47 20.07 27.44
N LYS A 357 -25.17 21.35 27.16
CA LYS A 357 -24.15 22.10 27.92
C LYS A 357 -24.45 22.16 29.42
N THR A 358 -25.73 22.15 29.83
CA THR A 358 -26.08 22.13 31.26
C THR A 358 -25.65 20.85 31.99
N CYS A 359 -25.31 19.79 31.25
CA CYS A 359 -24.77 18.54 31.79
C CYS A 359 -23.29 18.61 32.19
N PHE A 360 -22.61 19.70 31.87
CA PHE A 360 -21.19 19.88 32.18
C PHE A 360 -21.03 21.05 33.15
N TYR A 361 -20.25 20.85 34.21
CA TYR A 361 -19.85 21.96 35.07
C TYR A 361 -18.64 22.64 34.46
N PHE A 362 -18.88 23.58 33.55
CA PHE A 362 -17.83 24.46 33.08
C PHE A 362 -17.31 25.29 34.26
N PRO A 363 -16.03 25.17 34.66
CA PRO A 363 -15.47 26.11 35.63
C PRO A 363 -15.60 27.49 35.01
N ASN A 364 -16.39 28.35 35.65
CA ASN A 364 -16.75 29.71 35.23
C ASN A 364 -15.74 30.33 34.23
N SER A 365 -16.19 30.51 33.00
CA SER A 365 -15.68 31.53 32.07
C SER A 365 -16.05 32.94 32.55
N ASN A 366 -15.77 33.22 33.82
CA ASN A 366 -15.83 34.54 34.41
C ASN A 366 -14.52 34.78 35.16
N LYS A 367 -13.53 35.25 34.40
CA LYS A 367 -12.56 36.29 34.81
C LYS A 367 -11.75 36.72 33.58
N VAL A 368 -12.21 37.85 33.01
CA VAL A 368 -11.52 38.91 32.24
C VAL A 368 -10.64 38.50 31.07
#